data_AF-A0A4Q3LSW3-F1
#
_entry.id   AF-A0A4Q3LSW3-F1
#
_cell.length_a   1.000
_cell.length_b   1.000
_cell.length_c   1.000
_cell.angle_alpha   90.00
_cell.angle_beta   90.00
_cell.angle_gamma   90.00
#
_symmetry.space_group_name_H-M   'P 1'
#
loop_
_entity.id
_entity.type
_entity.pdbx_description
1 polymer ?
#
loop_
_entity_poly.entity_id
_entity_poly.type
_entity_poly.pdbx_seq_one_letter_code
_entity_poly.pdbx_strand_id
1 'polypeptide(L)' 'MVDFTFWDIFRNLLLAARWTVVLSLIAFVGGGLVGALLLVARLTRIGWVDRLVGAYVQVFQGTPLLMQLFLAYFGI' A
#
# COMPACT_ATOMS: atom_id res chain seq x y z
N MET A 1 6.19 37.82 4.16
CA MET A 1 5.81 36.58 3.45
C MET A 1 7.08 35.77 3.28
N VAL A 2 7.06 34.45 3.45
CA VAL A 2 8.25 33.64 3.15
C VAL A 2 8.35 33.61 1.63
N ASP A 3 9.34 34.29 1.06
CA ASP A 3 9.58 34.28 -0.37
C ASP A 3 10.17 32.92 -0.76
N PHE A 4 9.37 32.09 -1.43
CA PHE A 4 9.84 30.82 -1.95
C PHE A 4 10.62 31.06 -3.23
N THR A 5 11.90 30.70 -3.23
CA THR A 5 12.67 30.71 -4.47
C THR A 5 12.31 29.49 -5.31
N PHE A 6 12.48 29.58 -6.64
CA PHE A 6 12.33 28.43 -7.53
C PHE A 6 13.22 27.25 -7.12
N TRP A 7 14.39 27.55 -6.56
CA TRP A 7 15.31 26.55 -6.05
C TRP A 7 14.77 25.81 -4.82
N ASP A 8 14.13 26.52 -3.89
CA ASP A 8 13.48 25.90 -2.72
C ASP A 8 12.34 24.97 -3.14
N ILE A 9 11.53 25.41 -4.10
CA ILE A 9 10.45 24.59 -4.68
C ILE A 9 11.03 23.31 -5.30
N PHE A 10 12.06 23.45 -6.15
CA PHE A 10 12.69 22.32 -6.81
C PHE A 10 13.27 21.31 -5.81
N ARG A 11 13.97 21.78 -4.77
CA ARG A 11 14.52 20.93 -3.71
C ARG A 11 13.41 20.20 -2.94
N ASN A 12 12.31 20.88 -2.62
CA ASN A 12 11.17 20.28 -1.92
C ASN A 12 10.48 19.22 -2.77
N LEU A 13 10.29 19.47 -4.07
CA LEU A 13 9.74 18.48 -4.99
C LEU A 13 10.66 17.25 -5.10
N LEU A 14 11.98 17.44 -5.16
CA LEU A 14 12.93 16.33 -5.21
C LEU A 14 12.90 15.50 -3.92
N LEU A 15 12.78 16.16 -2.76
CA LEU A 15 12.62 15.49 -1.47
C LEU A 15 11.30 14.72 -1.39
N ALA A 16 10.20 15.29 -1.89
CA ALA A 16 8.90 14.62 -1.95
C ALA A 16 8.95 13.41 -2.90
N ALA A 17 9.55 13.56 -4.08
CA ALA A 17 9.71 12.49 -5.05
C ALA A 17 10.50 11.31 -4.48
N ARG A 18 11.57 11.58 -3.72
CA ARG A 18 12.32 10.55 -2.99
C ARG A 18 11.40 9.73 -2.07
N TRP A 19 10.55 10.40 -1.30
CA TRP A 19 9.61 9.72 -0.41
C TRP A 19 8.55 8.93 -1.17
N THR A 20 8.00 9.46 -2.26
CA THR A 20 7.07 8.72 -3.11
C THR A 20 7.71 7.42 -3.61
N VAL A 21 8.93 7.49 -4.15
CA VAL A 21 9.64 6.30 -4.65
C VAL A 21 9.89 5.28 -3.54
N VAL A 22 10.38 5.73 -2.38
CA VAL A 22 10.66 4.84 -1.25
C VAL A 22 9.38 4.16 -0.74
N LEU A 23 8.31 4.93 -0.54
CA LEU A 23 7.03 4.39 -0.07
C LEU A 23 6.39 3.45 -1.10
N SER A 24 6.46 3.78 -2.39
CA SER A 24 5.97 2.92 -3.46
C SER A 24 6.75 1.60 -3.53
N LEU A 25 8.08 1.63 -3.37
CA LEU A 25 8.89 0.42 -3.34
C LEU A 25 8.54 -0.47 -2.14
N ILE A 26 8.39 0.13 -0.95
CA ILE A 26 7.98 -0.61 0.25
C ILE A 26 6.59 -1.24 0.04
N ALA A 27 5.62 -0.47 -0.46
CA ALA A 27 4.28 -0.97 -0.72
C ALA A 27 4.25 -2.06 -1.79
N PHE A 28 5.03 -1.90 -2.87
CA PHE A 28 5.12 -2.87 -3.95
C PHE A 28 5.77 -4.18 -3.50
N VAL A 29 6.91 -4.11 -2.82
CA VAL A 29 7.61 -5.30 -2.31
C VAL A 29 6.78 -5.97 -1.21
N GLY A 30 6.26 -5.21 -0.25
CA GLY A 30 5.43 -5.74 0.83
C GLY A 30 4.14 -6.38 0.30
N GLY A 31 3.40 -5.66 -0.55
CA GLY A 31 2.18 -6.17 -1.17
C GLY A 31 2.44 -7.37 -2.09
N GLY A 32 3.56 -7.37 -2.83
CA GLY A 32 3.99 -8.48 -3.66
C GLY A 32 4.32 -9.74 -2.87
N LEU A 33 5.04 -9.61 -1.76
CA LEU A 33 5.34 -10.73 -0.86
C LEU A 33 4.08 -11.31 -0.23
N VAL A 34 3.19 -10.45 0.29
CA VAL A 34 1.90 -10.90 0.85
C VAL A 34 1.06 -11.60 -0.24
N GLY A 35 0.98 -11.01 -1.44
CA GLY A 35 0.28 -11.60 -2.57
C GLY A 35 0.84 -12.97 -2.97
N ALA A 36 2.17 -13.12 -2.99
CA ALA A 36 2.82 -14.40 -3.28
C ALA A 36 2.52 -15.46 -2.22
N LEU A 37 2.54 -15.10 -0.94
CA LEU A 37 2.19 -16.02 0.15
C LEU A 37 0.71 -16.46 0.06
N LEU A 38 -0.19 -15.53 -0.22
CA LEU A 38 -1.61 -15.83 -0.42
C LEU A 38 -1.83 -16.73 -1.64
N LEU A 39 -1.09 -16.51 -2.73
CA LEU A 39 -1.14 -17.38 -3.91
C LEU A 39 -0.72 -18.80 -3.57
N VAL A 40 0.42 -18.98 -2.88
CA VAL A 40 0.89 -20.29 -2.42
C VAL A 40 -0.15 -20.95 -1.51
N ALA A 41 -0.76 -20.20 -0.59
CA ALA A 41 -1.81 -20.71 0.27
C ALA A 41 -3.00 -21.26 -0.52
N ARG A 42 -3.43 -20.58 -1.61
CA ARG A 42 -4.52 -21.08 -2.47
C ARG A 42 -4.19 -22.38 -3.20
N LEU A 43 -2.91 -22.68 -3.44
CA LEU A 43 -2.50 -23.92 -4.11
C LEU A 43 -2.62 -25.17 -3.21
N THR A 44 -2.76 -25.01 -1.89
CA THR A 44 -2.81 -26.12 -0.93
C THR A 44 -4.07 -26.99 -1.02
N ARG A 45 -5.06 -26.64 -1.88
CA ARG A 45 -6.36 -27.34 -2.05
C ARG A 45 -7.22 -27.45 -0.79
N ILE A 46 -6.87 -26.71 0.28
CA ILE A 46 -7.64 -26.67 1.51
C ILE A 46 -8.82 -25.70 1.32
N GLY A 47 -10.05 -26.23 1.27
CA GLY A 47 -11.23 -25.43 0.91
C GLY A 47 -11.52 -24.24 1.83
N TRP A 48 -11.16 -24.29 3.11
CA TRP A 48 -11.33 -23.13 4.01
C TRP A 48 -10.25 -22.06 3.80
N VAL A 49 -9.04 -22.44 3.38
CA VAL A 49 -7.96 -21.49 3.06
C VAL A 49 -8.35 -20.65 1.86
N ASP A 50 -8.90 -21.26 0.81
CA ASP A 50 -9.36 -20.52 -0.37
C ASP A 50 -10.45 -19.48 -0.02
N ARG A 51 -11.39 -19.84 0.86
CA ARG A 51 -12.41 -18.89 1.34
C ARG A 51 -11.81 -17.74 2.16
N LEU A 52 -10.86 -18.01 3.06
CA LEU A 52 -10.21 -16.96 3.84
C LEU A 52 -9.40 -16.02 2.97
N VAL A 53 -8.62 -16.56 2.02
CA VAL A 53 -7.88 -15.74 1.06
C VAL A 53 -8.84 -14.93 0.20
N GLY A 54 -9.96 -15.52 -0.24
CA GLY A 54 -11.02 -14.84 -0.97
C GLY A 54 -11.62 -13.67 -0.17
N ALA A 55 -11.95 -13.89 1.11
CA ALA A 55 -12.47 -12.86 1.99
C ALA A 55 -11.45 -11.72 2.20
N TYR A 56 -10.18 -12.04 2.43
CA TYR A 56 -9.11 -11.05 2.51
C TYR A 56 -9.03 -10.21 1.23
N VAL A 57 -8.95 -10.86 0.07
CA VAL A 57 -8.86 -10.16 -1.22
C VAL A 57 -10.09 -9.28 -1.46
N GLN A 58 -11.29 -9.77 -1.14
CA GLN A 58 -12.53 -9.03 -1.30
C GLN A 58 -12.58 -7.79 -0.41
N VAL A 59 -12.12 -7.86 0.84
CA VAL A 59 -12.03 -6.70 1.72
C VAL A 59 -11.06 -5.67 1.15
N PHE A 60 -9.85 -6.10 0.78
CA PHE A 60 -8.81 -5.17 0.34
C PHE A 60 -9.03 -4.57 -1.06
N GLN A 61 -9.60 -5.32 -2.00
CA GLN A 61 -9.91 -4.84 -3.35
C GLN A 61 -11.31 -4.20 -3.45
N GLY A 62 -12.24 -4.59 -2.57
CA GLY A 62 -13.61 -4.08 -2.55
C GLY A 62 -13.79 -2.81 -1.72
N THR A 63 -12.81 -2.43 -0.88
CA THR A 63 -12.85 -1.17 -0.12
C THR A 63 -11.88 -0.15 -0.70
N PRO A 64 -12.24 1.15 -0.76
CA PRO A 64 -11.33 2.17 -1.26
C PRO A 64 -10.05 2.26 -0.42
N LEU A 65 -8.89 2.32 -1.08
CA LEU A 65 -7.60 2.45 -0.39
C LEU A 65 -7.56 3.67 0.54
N LEU A 66 -8.18 4.78 0.13
CA LEU A 66 -8.28 5.97 0.97
C LEU A 66 -9.00 5.69 2.30
N MET A 67 -10.06 4.87 2.27
CA MET A 67 -10.78 4.47 3.49
C MET A 67 -9.90 3.57 4.36
N GLN A 68 -9.16 2.64 3.76
CA GLN A 68 -8.23 1.77 4.51
C GLN A 68 -7.14 2.60 5.20
N LEU A 69 -6.53 3.55 4.47
CA LEU A 69 -5.53 4.46 5.03
C LEU A 69 -6.12 5.33 6.13
N PHE A 70 -7.35 5.84 5.95
CA PHE A 70 -8.05 6.60 6.97
C PHE A 70 -8.27 5.79 8.25
N LEU A 71 -8.80 4.56 8.14
CA LEU A 71 -9.02 3.69 9.29
C LEU A 71 -7.70 3.26 9.95
N ALA A 72 -6.65 2.99 9.18
CA ALA A 72 -5.35 2.64 9.72
C ALA A 72 -4.68 3.79 10.47
N TYR A 73 -4.91 5.04 10.04
CA TYR A 73 -4.33 6.23 10.65
C TYR A 73 -5.17 6.78 11.82
N PHE A 74 -6.51 6.77 11.72
CA PHE A 74 -7.42 7.37 12.69
C PHE A 74 -8.21 6.38 13.54
N GLY A 75 -8.28 5.10 13.15
CA GLY A 75 -9.10 4.07 13.81
C GLY A 75 -8.35 3.24 14.86
N ILE A 76 -7.04 3.46 15.01
CA ILE A 76 -6.22 3.02 16.17
C ILE A 76 -6.23 4.15 17.19
#